data_AF-A0A2P8WCE8-F1
#
_entry.id   AF-A0A2P8WCE8-F1
#
_cell.length_a   1.000
_cell.length_b   1.000
_cell.length_c   1.000
_cell.angle_alpha   90.00
_cell.angle_beta   90.00
_cell.angle_gamma   90.00
#
_symmetry.space_group_name_H-M   'P 1'
#
loop_
_entity.id
_entity.type
_entity.pdbx_description
1 polymer ?
#
loop_
_entity_poly.entity_id
_entity_poly.type
_entity_poly.pdbx_seq_one_letter_code
_entity_poly.pdbx_strand_id
1 'polypeptide(L)'
;MVNTESVAGFLIHGLPEYGQRWLLNRLVVQYLPDNVNSKVVKINLGRLTRQTNVTALWRELGGQIQPRGYRLTPPEIAEGVYQWWLTRDVILVFHDVQAMPESAIKEMIEQFWRPLTQRVQEAPAGESNYKLIMFLVDYVGKSEQWDLPFVEKLDASWQPQRPIKTPKIQEFTDQDLEDWLVNQFSDLPSDLTQGIDQRVEEILDTSEGGIPELALREICYLCNIDWYEEMNTWLKL
;
A
#
# COMPACT_ATOMS: atom_id res chain seq x y z
N MET A 1 15.57 20.82 0.67
CA MET A 1 15.06 20.08 -0.49
C MET A 1 15.23 18.60 -0.17
N VAL A 2 14.16 17.91 0.18
CA VAL A 2 14.19 16.44 0.28
C VAL A 2 14.34 15.96 -1.16
N ASN A 3 15.45 15.30 -1.48
CA ASN A 3 15.54 14.58 -2.74
C ASN A 3 14.32 13.69 -2.82
N THR A 4 13.43 13.89 -3.79
CA THR A 4 12.31 12.98 -4.01
C THR A 4 12.91 11.65 -4.41
N GLU A 5 13.15 10.79 -3.43
CA GLU A 5 13.73 9.47 -3.68
C GLU A 5 12.78 8.71 -4.59
N SER A 6 13.31 8.26 -5.73
CA SER A 6 12.57 7.50 -6.72
C SER A 6 12.27 6.08 -6.24
N VAL A 7 12.74 5.69 -5.05
CA VAL A 7 12.60 4.34 -4.51
C VAL A 7 12.12 4.40 -3.07
N ALA A 8 11.04 3.69 -2.75
CA ALA A 8 10.56 3.58 -1.38
C ALA A 8 9.75 2.30 -1.15
N GLY A 9 9.82 1.76 0.07
CA GLY A 9 8.95 0.69 0.53
C GLY A 9 8.09 1.17 1.68
N PHE A 10 6.83 0.75 1.74
CA PHE A 10 5.89 1.12 2.79
C PHE A 10 5.23 -0.13 3.36
N LEU A 11 5.07 -0.17 4.68
CA LEU A 11 4.18 -1.09 5.38
C LEU A 11 2.95 -0.30 5.82
N ILE A 12 1.80 -0.61 5.21
CA ILE A 12 0.48 -0.09 5.59
C ILE A 12 -0.16 -1.13 6.50
N HIS A 13 -0.56 -0.71 7.70
CA HIS A 13 -1.14 -1.62 8.68
C HIS A 13 -2.25 -0.95 9.51
N GLY A 14 -3.15 -1.77 10.01
CA GLY A 14 -4.32 -1.38 10.81
C GLY A 14 -5.12 -2.62 11.21
N LEU A 15 -6.25 -2.41 11.87
CA LEU A 15 -7.19 -3.49 12.20
C LEU A 15 -8.07 -3.85 10.99
N PRO A 16 -8.84 -4.97 11.03
CA PRO A 16 -9.77 -5.30 9.96
C PRO A 16 -10.73 -4.13 9.66
N GLU A 17 -11.00 -3.87 8.38
CA GLU A 17 -11.89 -2.79 7.90
C GLU A 17 -11.36 -1.36 8.12
N TYR A 18 -10.07 -1.19 8.43
CA TYR A 18 -9.48 0.15 8.63
C TYR A 18 -8.96 0.79 7.33
N GLY A 19 -9.37 0.32 6.16
CA GLY A 19 -9.15 1.05 4.92
C GLY A 19 -7.73 0.98 4.38
N GLN A 20 -6.93 -0.01 4.77
CA GLN A 20 -5.56 -0.20 4.30
C GLN A 20 -5.49 -0.25 2.76
N ARG A 21 -6.43 -0.98 2.13
CA ARG A 21 -6.52 -1.06 0.66
C ARG A 21 -6.93 0.28 0.06
N TRP A 22 -7.82 1.01 0.72
CA TRP A 22 -8.25 2.33 0.27
C TRP A 22 -7.11 3.34 0.34
N LEU A 23 -6.37 3.39 1.45
CA LEU A 23 -5.18 4.23 1.61
C LEU A 23 -4.13 3.91 0.55
N LEU A 24 -3.84 2.63 0.29
CA LEU A 24 -2.96 2.20 -0.79
C LEU A 24 -3.38 2.81 -2.15
N ASN A 25 -4.65 2.63 -2.52
CA ASN A 25 -5.15 3.11 -3.81
C ASN A 25 -5.10 4.63 -3.89
N ARG A 26 -5.49 5.33 -2.82
CA ARG A 26 -5.40 6.80 -2.74
C ARG A 26 -3.96 7.29 -2.89
N LEU A 27 -3.00 6.68 -2.19
CA LEU A 27 -1.58 7.05 -2.28
C LEU A 27 -1.06 6.87 -3.71
N VAL A 28 -1.41 5.79 -4.39
CA VAL A 28 -1.00 5.57 -5.78
C VAL A 28 -1.67 6.59 -6.70
N VAL A 29 -2.98 6.77 -6.65
CA VAL A 29 -3.71 7.72 -7.52
C VAL A 29 -3.21 9.16 -7.32
N GLN A 30 -2.97 9.57 -6.08
CA GLN A 30 -2.62 10.95 -5.76
C GLN A 30 -1.15 11.28 -6.08
N TYR A 31 -0.22 10.34 -5.87
CA TYR A 31 1.22 10.62 -5.94
C TYR A 31 1.95 9.92 -7.10
N LEU A 32 1.28 9.00 -7.79
CA LEU A 32 1.75 8.33 -9.00
C LEU A 32 0.73 8.61 -10.10
N PRO A 33 0.74 9.83 -10.68
CA PRO A 33 -0.21 10.20 -11.73
C PRO A 33 -0.19 9.15 -12.84
N ASP A 34 -1.35 8.89 -13.44
CA ASP A 34 -1.62 7.85 -14.45
C ASP A 34 -0.59 7.82 -15.58
N ASN A 35 0.58 7.23 -15.31
CA ASN A 35 1.52 6.84 -16.32
C ASN A 35 0.96 5.55 -16.89
N VAL A 36 0.35 5.68 -18.07
CA VAL A 36 -0.21 4.61 -18.91
C VAL A 36 0.74 3.40 -19.09
N ASN A 37 2.02 3.54 -18.72
CA ASN A 37 3.06 2.54 -18.89
C ASN A 37 3.60 1.92 -17.58
N SER A 38 3.05 2.23 -16.40
CA SER A 38 3.54 1.64 -15.13
C SER A 38 3.36 0.11 -15.07
N LYS A 39 4.32 -0.58 -14.46
CA LYS A 39 4.25 -2.02 -14.19
C LYS A 39 3.81 -2.24 -12.76
N VAL A 40 2.55 -2.64 -12.60
CA VAL A 40 2.00 -3.04 -11.30
C VAL A 40 2.07 -4.55 -11.16
N VAL A 41 2.68 -5.02 -10.06
CA VAL A 41 2.70 -6.42 -9.67
C VAL A 41 1.98 -6.56 -8.34
N LYS A 42 0.95 -7.41 -8.32
CA LYS A 42 0.10 -7.64 -7.14
C LYS A 42 0.20 -9.10 -6.73
N ILE A 43 0.54 -9.35 -5.49
CA ILE A 43 0.69 -10.69 -4.93
C ILE A 43 -0.16 -10.77 -3.67
N ASN A 44 -1.06 -11.75 -3.63
CA ASN A 44 -1.83 -12.06 -2.43
C ASN A 44 -1.16 -13.22 -1.68
N LEU A 45 -0.54 -12.91 -0.54
CA LEU A 45 0.19 -13.88 0.27
C LEU A 45 -0.76 -14.77 1.10
N GLY A 46 -2.00 -14.34 1.35
CA GLY A 46 -3.04 -15.14 1.98
C GLY A 46 -3.35 -16.42 1.22
N ARG A 47 -3.21 -16.41 -0.12
CA ARG A 47 -3.35 -17.61 -0.97
C ARG A 47 -2.20 -18.61 -0.82
N LEU A 48 -1.05 -18.17 -0.30
CA LEU A 48 0.15 -19.00 -0.13
C LEU A 48 0.17 -19.77 1.19
N THR A 49 -0.80 -19.56 2.06
CA THR A 49 -0.92 -20.13 3.42
C THR A 49 -0.93 -21.67 3.50
N ARG A 50 -1.20 -22.39 2.40
CA ARG A 50 -1.02 -23.86 2.37
C ARG A 50 0.45 -24.29 2.28
N GLN A 51 1.34 -23.37 1.91
CA GLN A 51 2.79 -23.53 1.79
C GLN A 51 3.44 -22.27 2.38
N THR A 52 3.40 -22.11 3.71
CA THR A 52 3.96 -20.98 4.50
C THR A 52 5.49 -20.82 4.42
N ASN A 53 6.09 -21.22 3.30
CA ASN A 53 7.50 -21.15 3.04
C ASN A 53 7.76 -20.02 2.03
N VAL A 54 8.78 -19.22 2.29
CA VAL A 54 9.32 -18.17 1.40
C VAL A 54 9.52 -18.65 -0.05
N THR A 55 9.72 -19.95 -0.27
CA THR A 55 9.77 -20.57 -1.61
C THR A 55 8.51 -20.30 -2.44
N ALA A 56 7.33 -20.29 -1.81
CA ALA A 56 6.07 -20.00 -2.50
C ALA A 56 6.01 -18.53 -2.95
N LEU A 57 6.51 -17.61 -2.12
CA LEU A 57 6.66 -16.19 -2.46
C LEU A 57 7.57 -16.04 -3.69
N TRP A 58 8.74 -16.68 -3.70
CA TRP A 58 9.66 -16.63 -4.83
C TRP A 58 9.08 -17.22 -6.11
N ARG A 59 8.27 -18.27 -6.00
CA ARG A 59 7.56 -18.83 -7.15
C ARG A 59 6.54 -17.84 -7.72
N GLU A 60 5.73 -17.19 -6.90
CA GLU A 60 4.76 -16.19 -7.35
C GLU A 60 5.45 -14.99 -7.99
N LEU A 61 6.43 -14.40 -7.31
CA LEU A 61 7.21 -13.27 -7.83
C LEU A 61 7.92 -13.65 -9.13
N GLY A 62 8.61 -14.79 -9.16
CA GLY A 62 9.30 -15.27 -10.35
C GLY A 62 8.35 -15.52 -11.53
N GLY A 63 7.14 -16.01 -11.26
CA GLY A 63 6.10 -16.17 -12.26
C GLY A 63 5.63 -14.86 -12.90
N GLN A 64 5.73 -13.73 -12.20
CA GLN A 64 5.41 -12.40 -12.74
C GLN A 64 6.50 -11.88 -13.69
N ILE A 65 7.75 -12.29 -13.45
CA ILE A 65 8.92 -11.94 -14.27
C ILE A 65 8.96 -12.83 -15.51
N GLN A 66 8.88 -14.15 -15.30
CA GLN A 66 8.99 -15.15 -16.35
C GLN A 66 7.92 -16.25 -16.15
N PRO A 67 6.71 -16.09 -16.73
CA PRO A 67 5.60 -17.02 -16.53
C PRO A 67 5.85 -18.46 -16.99
N ARG A 68 6.85 -18.67 -17.87
CA ARG A 68 7.20 -19.97 -18.47
C ARG A 68 8.68 -20.32 -18.25
N GLY A 69 9.17 -20.13 -17.03
CA GLY A 69 10.57 -20.34 -16.65
C GLY A 69 10.77 -21.38 -15.54
N TYR A 70 12.03 -21.64 -15.23
CA TYR A 70 12.44 -22.35 -14.01
C TYR A 70 12.15 -21.48 -12.78
N ARG A 71 12.24 -22.06 -11.58
CA ARG A 71 12.09 -21.29 -10.33
C ARG A 71 13.25 -20.29 -10.24
N LEU A 72 12.93 -19.00 -10.37
CA LEU A 72 13.90 -17.93 -10.23
C LEU A 72 14.33 -17.79 -8.76
N THR A 73 15.60 -17.49 -8.57
CA THR A 73 16.18 -17.11 -7.29
C THR A 73 15.85 -15.65 -6.97
N PRO A 74 15.88 -15.21 -5.69
CA PRO A 74 15.61 -13.81 -5.33
C PRO A 74 16.48 -12.79 -6.09
N PRO A 75 17.78 -13.01 -6.33
CA PRO A 75 18.59 -12.12 -7.16
C PRO A 75 18.13 -12.04 -8.62
N GLU A 76 17.71 -13.15 -9.24
CA GLU A 76 17.18 -13.15 -10.62
C GLU A 76 15.83 -12.42 -10.69
N ILE A 77 15.00 -12.55 -9.67
CA ILE A 77 13.74 -11.80 -9.56
C ILE A 77 14.03 -10.30 -9.44
N ALA A 78 14.96 -9.91 -8.55
CA ALA A 78 15.40 -8.53 -8.39
C ALA A 78 15.94 -7.95 -9.70
N GLU A 79 16.73 -8.72 -10.46
CA GLU A 79 17.19 -8.32 -11.79
C GLU A 79 16.02 -8.04 -12.74
N GLY A 80 15.04 -8.93 -12.82
CA GLY A 80 13.89 -8.73 -13.69
C GLY A 80 13.08 -7.48 -13.33
N VAL A 81 12.94 -7.17 -12.03
CA VAL A 81 12.28 -5.95 -11.57
C VAL A 81 13.10 -4.71 -11.91
N TYR A 82 14.43 -4.76 -11.74
CA TYR A 82 15.33 -3.69 -12.15
C TYR A 82 15.23 -3.41 -13.65
N GLN A 83 15.16 -4.43 -14.49
CA GLN A 83 14.96 -4.28 -15.94
C GLN A 83 13.62 -3.60 -16.28
N TRP A 84 12.55 -3.84 -15.51
CA TRP A 84 11.32 -3.05 -15.66
C TRP A 84 11.55 -1.59 -15.28
N TRP A 85 12.16 -1.35 -14.13
CA TRP A 85 12.43 0.00 -13.61
C TRP A 85 13.27 0.87 -14.55
N LEU A 86 14.13 0.29 -15.40
CA LEU A 86 14.85 1.04 -16.43
C LEU A 86 13.94 1.69 -17.49
N THR A 87 12.70 1.23 -17.64
CA THR A 87 11.80 1.64 -18.74
C THR A 87 10.45 2.20 -18.31
N ARG A 88 10.09 2.08 -17.04
CA ARG A 88 8.78 2.49 -16.50
C ARG A 88 8.77 2.50 -14.98
N ASP A 89 7.78 3.19 -14.41
CA ASP A 89 7.48 3.07 -12.98
C ASP A 89 7.08 1.64 -12.62
N VAL A 90 7.52 1.16 -11.47
CA VAL A 90 7.22 -0.16 -10.94
C VAL A 90 6.57 -0.04 -9.57
N ILE A 91 5.40 -0.68 -9.43
CA ILE A 91 4.66 -0.76 -8.16
C ILE A 91 4.53 -2.23 -7.79
N LEU A 92 5.11 -2.61 -6.66
CA LEU A 92 5.00 -3.94 -6.08
C LEU A 92 4.03 -3.88 -4.91
N VAL A 93 2.96 -4.67 -4.93
CA VAL A 93 1.96 -4.73 -3.86
C VAL A 93 1.88 -6.16 -3.34
N PHE A 94 2.21 -6.33 -2.06
CA PHE A 94 2.09 -7.57 -1.33
C PHE A 94 0.94 -7.45 -0.34
N HIS A 95 -0.18 -8.06 -0.70
CA HIS A 95 -1.37 -8.16 0.13
C HIS A 95 -1.25 -9.32 1.11
N ASP A 96 -1.91 -9.18 2.26
CA ASP A 96 -2.01 -10.22 3.29
C ASP A 96 -0.66 -10.63 3.90
N VAL A 97 0.24 -9.67 4.16
CA VAL A 97 1.58 -9.98 4.70
C VAL A 97 1.51 -10.67 6.06
N GLN A 98 0.46 -10.43 6.85
CA GLN A 98 0.20 -11.11 8.12
C GLN A 98 0.09 -12.64 8.01
N ALA A 99 -0.24 -13.13 6.80
CA ALA A 99 -0.43 -14.55 6.51
C ALA A 99 0.91 -15.31 6.44
N MET A 100 2.02 -14.58 6.29
CA MET A 100 3.37 -15.16 6.27
C MET A 100 4.02 -15.14 7.66
N PRO A 101 4.94 -16.07 7.94
CA PRO A 101 5.85 -15.93 9.07
C PRO A 101 6.70 -14.67 8.94
N GLU A 102 7.00 -14.02 10.07
CA GLU A 102 7.89 -12.84 10.11
C GLU A 102 9.25 -13.10 9.46
N SER A 103 9.82 -14.30 9.66
CA SER A 103 11.07 -14.70 9.03
C SER A 103 11.03 -14.69 7.50
N ALA A 104 9.88 -14.99 6.90
CA ALA A 104 9.72 -14.95 5.45
C ALA A 104 9.66 -13.50 4.93
N ILE A 105 9.02 -12.59 5.67
CA ILE A 105 9.02 -11.16 5.35
C ILE A 105 10.43 -10.56 5.53
N LYS A 106 11.14 -10.97 6.58
CA LYS A 106 12.56 -10.62 6.78
C LYS A 106 13.41 -11.05 5.58
N GLU A 107 13.28 -12.31 5.18
CA GLU A 107 14.01 -12.85 4.04
C GLU A 107 13.68 -12.11 2.75
N MET A 108 12.41 -11.75 2.54
CA MET A 108 11.99 -10.93 1.40
C MET A 108 12.67 -9.56 1.39
N ILE A 109 12.73 -8.90 2.54
CA ILE A 109 13.41 -7.60 2.65
C ILE A 109 14.91 -7.74 2.40
N GLU A 110 15.56 -8.76 2.98
CA GLU A 110 17.01 -8.94 2.92
C GLU A 110 17.52 -9.48 1.59
N GLN A 111 16.82 -10.43 0.96
CA GLN A 111 17.28 -11.12 -0.25
C GLN A 111 16.71 -10.55 -1.55
N PHE A 112 15.62 -9.79 -1.49
CA PHE A 112 14.99 -9.21 -2.69
C PHE A 112 14.96 -7.69 -2.64
N TRP A 113 14.30 -7.08 -1.65
CA TRP A 113 14.10 -5.63 -1.62
C TRP A 113 15.42 -4.87 -1.50
N ARG A 114 16.24 -5.20 -0.49
CA ARG A 114 17.53 -4.52 -0.25
C ARG A 114 18.49 -4.61 -1.44
N PRO A 115 18.74 -5.78 -2.05
CA PRO A 115 19.59 -5.86 -3.25
C PRO A 115 19.02 -5.09 -4.44
N LEU A 116 17.70 -5.13 -4.64
CA LEU A 116 17.03 -4.37 -5.71
C LEU A 116 17.22 -2.87 -5.53
N THR A 117 16.93 -2.32 -4.34
CA THR A 117 17.07 -0.88 -4.10
C THR A 117 18.52 -0.42 -4.13
N GLN A 118 19.46 -1.24 -3.64
CA GLN A 118 20.89 -0.95 -3.76
C GLN A 118 21.29 -0.82 -5.23
N ARG A 119 20.86 -1.76 -6.07
CA ARG A 119 21.15 -1.70 -7.51
C ARG A 119 20.57 -0.45 -8.18
N VAL A 120 19.35 -0.06 -7.80
CA VAL A 120 18.72 1.17 -8.31
C VAL A 120 19.47 2.43 -7.85
N GLN A 121 20.02 2.45 -6.64
CA GLN A 121 20.82 3.59 -6.16
C GLN A 121 22.22 3.66 -6.79
N GLU A 122 22.80 2.51 -7.12
CA GLU A 122 24.12 2.40 -7.78
C GLU A 122 24.05 2.65 -9.29
N ALA A 123 22.84 2.74 -9.86
CA ALA A 123 22.59 3.11 -11.24
C ALA A 123 23.29 4.44 -11.61
N PRO A 124 23.96 4.53 -12.76
CA PRO A 124 24.50 5.78 -13.27
C PRO A 124 23.47 6.92 -13.24
N ALA A 125 23.91 8.12 -12.86
CA ALA A 125 23.04 9.29 -12.83
C ALA A 125 22.39 9.52 -14.20
N GLY A 126 21.06 9.59 -14.23
CA GLY A 126 20.27 9.74 -15.46
C GLY A 126 19.94 8.43 -16.19
N GLU A 127 20.32 7.27 -15.65
CA GLU A 127 19.96 5.96 -16.22
C GLU A 127 18.44 5.74 -16.22
N SER A 128 17.74 6.25 -15.21
CA SER A 128 16.28 6.25 -15.15
C SER A 128 15.78 7.33 -14.18
N ASN A 129 14.59 7.87 -14.47
CA ASN A 129 13.84 8.77 -13.58
C ASN A 129 12.53 8.11 -13.09
N TYR A 130 12.38 6.81 -13.31
CA TYR A 130 11.18 6.07 -12.94
C TYR A 130 11.16 5.76 -11.45
N LYS A 131 9.97 5.54 -10.92
CA LYS A 131 9.73 5.21 -9.52
C LYS A 131 9.73 3.70 -9.30
N LEU A 132 10.29 3.24 -8.18
CA LEU A 132 10.18 1.87 -7.68
C LEU A 132 9.54 1.91 -6.29
N ILE A 133 8.29 1.49 -6.20
CA ILE A 133 7.54 1.57 -4.94
C ILE A 133 7.05 0.19 -4.54
N MET A 134 7.27 -0.17 -3.28
CA MET A 134 6.76 -1.40 -2.68
C MET A 134 5.76 -1.08 -1.58
N PHE A 135 4.64 -1.80 -1.57
CA PHE A 135 3.64 -1.78 -0.50
C PHE A 135 3.51 -3.17 0.10
N LEU A 136 3.66 -3.24 1.42
CA LEU A 136 3.35 -4.38 2.27
C LEU A 136 2.04 -4.03 2.99
N VAL A 137 1.00 -4.84 2.82
CA VAL A 137 -0.33 -4.52 3.36
C VAL A 137 -0.75 -5.56 4.38
N ASP A 138 -0.85 -5.11 5.63
CA ASP A 138 -1.32 -5.90 6.78
C ASP A 138 -2.74 -5.48 7.16
N TYR A 139 -3.69 -6.39 6.93
CA TYR A 139 -5.11 -6.14 7.16
C TYR A 139 -5.58 -6.45 8.58
N VAL A 140 -4.71 -6.96 9.47
CA VAL A 140 -5.13 -7.38 10.83
C VAL A 140 -4.22 -6.83 11.94
N GLY A 141 -3.19 -6.06 11.60
CA GLY A 141 -2.30 -5.39 12.56
C GLY A 141 -1.25 -6.31 13.18
N LYS A 142 -1.04 -7.52 12.64
CA LYS A 142 -0.05 -8.48 13.15
C LYS A 142 1.39 -7.97 13.05
N SER A 143 1.67 -7.12 12.06
CA SER A 143 2.98 -6.53 11.82
C SER A 143 3.44 -5.57 12.92
N GLU A 144 2.56 -5.16 13.83
CA GLU A 144 2.94 -4.37 15.01
C GLU A 144 3.90 -5.11 15.94
N GLN A 145 3.80 -6.44 15.96
CA GLN A 145 4.60 -7.29 16.84
C GLN A 145 5.92 -7.74 16.19
N TRP A 146 6.13 -7.40 14.91
CA TRP A 146 7.32 -7.83 14.16
C TRP A 146 8.55 -7.01 14.56
N ASP A 147 9.66 -7.70 14.79
CA ASP A 147 10.99 -7.11 15.00
C ASP A 147 11.77 -7.11 13.68
N LEU A 148 11.23 -6.32 12.74
CA LEU A 148 11.81 -6.12 11.41
C LEU A 148 12.42 -4.72 11.29
N PRO A 149 13.41 -4.52 10.39
CA PRO A 149 14.17 -3.28 10.30
C PRO A 149 13.41 -2.14 9.61
N PHE A 150 12.12 -1.99 9.88
CA PHE A 150 11.31 -0.88 9.40
C PHE A 150 11.80 0.45 9.99
N VAL A 151 11.46 1.53 9.29
CA VAL A 151 11.74 2.90 9.73
C VAL A 151 10.42 3.56 10.05
N GLU A 152 10.26 4.01 11.30
CA GLU A 152 9.04 4.71 11.76
C GLU A 152 9.21 6.23 11.73
N LYS A 153 10.44 6.74 11.73
CA LYS A 153 10.77 8.16 11.66
C LYS A 153 11.72 8.41 10.51
N LEU A 154 11.28 9.22 9.56
CA LEU A 154 12.12 9.65 8.44
C LEU A 154 13.04 10.77 8.90
N ASP A 155 14.34 10.55 8.74
CA ASP A 155 15.37 11.57 8.87
C ASP A 155 16.24 11.57 7.61
N ALA A 156 17.18 12.52 7.55
CA ALA A 156 18.06 12.69 6.39
C ALA A 156 19.01 11.52 6.13
N SER A 157 19.10 10.55 7.06
CA SER A 157 19.92 9.34 6.93
C SER A 157 19.13 8.11 6.46
N TRP A 158 17.81 8.25 6.23
CA TRP A 158 16.99 7.18 5.70
C TRP A 158 17.54 6.63 4.38
N GLN A 159 17.34 5.33 4.17
CA GLN A 159 17.80 4.60 3.00
C GLN A 159 16.68 3.67 2.50
N PRO A 160 16.40 3.62 1.18
CA PRO A 160 15.33 2.81 0.57
C PRO A 160 15.35 1.32 0.91
N GLN A 161 16.51 0.76 1.26
CA GLN A 161 16.69 -0.64 1.68
C GLN A 161 15.84 -1.00 2.90
N ARG A 162 15.41 0.00 3.68
CA ARG A 162 14.57 -0.17 4.87
C ARG A 162 13.19 0.41 4.59
N PRO A 163 12.15 -0.44 4.43
CA PRO A 163 10.80 0.05 4.23
C PRO A 163 10.32 0.88 5.43
N ILE A 164 9.46 1.84 5.14
CA ILE A 164 8.86 2.75 6.10
C ILE A 164 7.61 2.09 6.67
N LYS A 165 7.52 2.00 7.99
CA LYS A 165 6.28 1.59 8.65
C LYS A 165 5.44 2.84 8.84
N THR A 166 4.31 2.91 8.15
CA THR A 166 3.41 4.06 8.27
C THR A 166 2.78 4.07 9.65
N PRO A 167 2.22 5.20 10.11
CA PRO A 167 1.35 5.19 11.28
C PRO A 167 0.26 4.12 11.11
N LYS A 168 -0.04 3.41 12.21
CA LYS A 168 -1.19 2.49 12.27
C LYS A 168 -2.45 3.29 11.95
N ILE A 169 -3.25 2.81 11.00
CA ILE A 169 -4.54 3.44 10.73
C ILE A 169 -5.41 3.31 12.00
N GLN A 170 -6.05 4.40 12.38
CA GLN A 170 -6.99 4.49 13.51
C GLN A 170 -8.40 4.74 12.99
N GLU A 171 -9.38 4.66 13.88
CA GLU A 171 -10.71 5.19 13.66
C GLU A 171 -10.67 6.69 13.33
N PHE A 172 -11.62 7.15 12.52
CA PHE A 172 -11.86 8.58 12.34
C PHE A 172 -12.46 9.17 13.60
N THR A 173 -11.90 10.30 14.01
CA THR A 173 -12.49 11.11 15.07
C THR A 173 -13.62 11.98 14.53
N ASP A 174 -14.42 12.54 15.44
CA ASP A 174 -15.36 13.61 15.14
C ASP A 174 -14.68 14.76 14.37
N GLN A 175 -13.51 15.19 14.84
CA GLN A 175 -12.73 16.25 14.20
C GLN A 175 -12.27 15.86 12.79
N ASP A 176 -11.81 14.62 12.58
CA ASP A 176 -11.37 14.16 11.25
C ASP A 176 -12.52 14.24 10.23
N LEU A 177 -13.73 13.83 10.63
CA LEU A 177 -14.91 13.85 9.77
C LEU A 177 -15.45 15.28 9.57
N GLU A 178 -15.50 16.09 10.62
CA GLU A 178 -15.91 17.50 10.53
C GLU A 178 -14.98 18.26 9.58
N ASP A 179 -13.67 18.15 9.79
CA ASP A 179 -12.66 18.79 8.94
C ASP A 179 -12.81 18.33 7.48
N TRP A 180 -13.02 17.04 7.25
CA TRP A 180 -13.20 16.52 5.90
C TRP A 180 -14.47 17.06 5.24
N LEU A 181 -15.63 17.04 5.93
CA LEU A 181 -16.89 17.55 5.40
C LEU A 181 -16.84 19.05 5.09
N VAL A 182 -16.22 19.84 5.96
CA VAL A 182 -16.01 21.27 5.74
C VAL A 182 -15.09 21.51 4.53
N ASN A 183 -14.00 20.76 4.42
CA ASN A 183 -13.06 20.90 3.31
C ASN A 183 -13.61 20.42 1.96
N GLN A 184 -14.61 19.53 1.96
CA GLN A 184 -15.27 19.01 0.76
C GLN A 184 -16.66 19.62 0.52
N PHE A 185 -17.01 20.68 1.24
CA PHE A 185 -18.35 21.26 1.26
C PHE A 185 -18.89 21.61 -0.14
N SER A 186 -18.03 22.06 -1.05
CA SER A 186 -18.42 22.43 -2.43
C SER A 186 -18.69 21.23 -3.34
N ASP A 187 -18.12 20.08 -3.02
CA ASP A 187 -18.07 18.91 -3.89
C ASP A 187 -19.08 17.83 -3.44
N LEU A 188 -19.53 17.90 -2.19
CA LEU A 188 -20.48 16.97 -1.59
C LEU A 188 -21.94 17.42 -1.75
N PRO A 189 -22.90 16.48 -1.78
CA PRO A 189 -24.33 16.79 -1.75
C PRO A 189 -24.71 17.66 -0.55
N SER A 190 -25.64 18.58 -0.74
CA SER A 190 -26.13 19.46 0.34
C SER A 190 -26.67 18.71 1.55
N ASP A 191 -27.20 17.50 1.33
CA ASP A 191 -27.81 16.68 2.39
C ASP A 191 -26.77 16.15 3.39
N LEU A 192 -25.50 16.04 2.96
CA LEU A 192 -24.35 15.67 3.77
C LEU A 192 -23.70 16.88 4.46
N THR A 193 -23.84 18.07 3.89
CA THR A 193 -23.16 19.28 4.37
C THR A 193 -24.06 20.21 5.19
N GLN A 194 -25.38 20.01 5.14
CA GLN A 194 -26.33 20.65 6.06
C GLN A 194 -26.37 19.90 7.39
N GLY A 195 -26.02 20.60 8.48
CA GLY A 195 -26.01 20.02 9.82
C GLY A 195 -24.82 19.07 10.04
N ILE A 196 -23.60 19.54 9.75
CA ILE A 196 -22.36 18.76 9.82
C ILE A 196 -22.25 18.01 11.16
N ASP A 197 -22.47 18.67 12.30
CA ASP A 197 -22.39 18.04 13.62
C ASP A 197 -23.28 16.79 13.72
N GLN A 198 -24.53 16.89 13.26
CA GLN A 198 -25.49 15.78 13.27
C GLN A 198 -25.06 14.67 12.30
N ARG A 199 -24.47 15.02 11.15
CA ARG A 199 -23.97 14.05 10.17
C ARG A 199 -22.73 13.32 10.66
N VAL A 200 -21.82 14.01 11.33
CA VAL A 200 -20.66 13.40 11.97
C VAL A 200 -21.12 12.38 13.01
N GLU A 201 -22.07 12.74 13.89
CA GLU A 201 -22.63 11.82 14.88
C GLU A 201 -23.28 10.58 14.22
N GLU A 202 -24.10 10.79 13.19
CA GLU A 202 -24.74 9.70 12.43
C GLU A 202 -23.70 8.75 11.78
N ILE A 203 -22.65 9.30 11.16
CA ILE A 203 -21.58 8.49 10.55
C ILE A 203 -20.83 7.70 11.62
N LEU A 204 -20.47 8.33 12.75
CA LEU A 204 -19.74 7.65 13.83
C LEU A 204 -20.58 6.51 14.44
N ASP A 205 -21.87 6.75 14.70
CA ASP A 205 -22.77 5.76 15.30
C ASP A 205 -22.98 4.54 14.39
N THR A 206 -23.08 4.75 13.08
CA THR A 206 -23.29 3.69 12.08
C THR A 206 -22.02 2.96 11.67
N SER A 207 -20.85 3.54 11.94
CA SER A 207 -19.52 3.01 11.58
C SER A 207 -18.74 2.44 12.76
N GLU A 208 -19.43 2.04 13.82
CA GLU A 208 -18.83 1.48 15.04
C GLU A 208 -17.77 2.41 15.66
N GLY A 209 -18.06 3.71 15.71
CA GLY A 209 -17.18 4.72 16.29
C GLY A 209 -16.11 5.24 15.32
N GLY A 210 -16.35 5.17 14.00
CA GLY A 210 -15.47 5.74 13.00
C GLY A 210 -14.52 4.74 12.33
N ILE A 211 -14.83 3.44 12.32
CA ILE A 211 -14.02 2.46 11.58
C ILE A 211 -13.95 2.89 10.10
N PRO A 212 -12.75 3.09 9.52
CA PRO A 212 -12.62 3.78 8.24
C PRO A 212 -13.44 3.24 7.07
N GLU A 213 -13.44 1.92 6.80
CA GLU A 213 -14.24 1.37 5.69
C GLU A 213 -15.74 1.43 5.98
N LEU A 214 -16.16 1.30 7.24
CA LEU A 214 -17.57 1.42 7.60
C LEU A 214 -18.04 2.87 7.44
N ALA A 215 -17.23 3.84 7.87
CA ALA A 215 -17.51 5.27 7.73
C ALA A 215 -17.55 5.68 6.24
N LEU A 216 -16.57 5.23 5.44
CA LEU A 216 -16.56 5.50 4.00
C LEU A 216 -17.77 4.88 3.29
N ARG A 217 -18.21 3.68 3.71
CA ARG A 217 -19.41 3.03 3.19
C ARG A 217 -20.66 3.85 3.53
N GLU A 218 -20.76 4.36 4.76
CA GLU A 218 -21.87 5.21 5.16
C GLU A 218 -21.90 6.52 4.37
N ILE A 219 -20.74 7.18 4.21
CA ILE A 219 -20.62 8.38 3.37
C ILE A 219 -21.08 8.10 1.93
N CYS A 220 -20.70 6.95 1.35
CA CYS A 220 -21.18 6.56 0.03
C CYS A 220 -22.70 6.37 0.00
N TYR A 221 -23.27 5.69 1.00
CA TYR A 221 -24.71 5.50 1.12
C TYR A 221 -25.45 6.85 1.19
N LEU A 222 -24.96 7.79 2.01
CA LEU A 222 -25.51 9.14 2.12
C LEU A 222 -25.38 9.94 0.81
N CYS A 223 -24.39 9.63 -0.02
CA CYS A 223 -24.24 10.16 -1.38
C CYS A 223 -25.13 9.45 -2.43
N ASN A 224 -25.96 8.48 -2.06
CA ASN A 224 -26.66 7.56 -2.98
C ASN A 224 -25.72 6.79 -3.91
N ILE A 225 -24.53 6.44 -3.43
CA ILE A 225 -23.54 5.64 -4.13
C ILE A 225 -23.47 4.25 -3.48
N ASP A 226 -23.70 3.20 -4.27
CA ASP A 226 -23.50 1.84 -3.79
C ASP A 226 -21.99 1.53 -3.73
N TRP A 227 -21.48 1.37 -2.51
CA TRP A 227 -20.09 1.02 -2.24
C TRP A 227 -19.64 -0.23 -3.00
N TYR A 228 -20.46 -1.27 -3.08
CA TYR A 228 -20.08 -2.55 -3.70
C TYR A 228 -20.06 -2.49 -5.22
N GLU A 229 -20.91 -1.64 -5.81
CA GLU A 229 -20.87 -1.38 -7.25
C GLU A 229 -19.62 -0.58 -7.63
N GLU A 230 -19.27 0.44 -6.84
CA GLU A 230 -18.18 1.36 -7.17
C GLU A 230 -16.80 0.93 -6.66
N MET A 231 -16.69 0.10 -5.62
CA MET A 231 -15.36 -0.17 -5.02
C MET A 231 -14.36 -0.73 -6.04
N ASN A 232 -14.83 -1.48 -7.05
CA ASN A 232 -13.97 -2.08 -8.06
C ASN A 232 -13.42 -1.05 -9.06
N THR A 233 -14.09 0.10 -9.20
CA THR A 233 -13.61 1.21 -10.03
C THR A 233 -12.52 1.99 -9.30
N TRP A 234 -12.61 2.11 -7.97
CA TRP A 234 -11.65 2.85 -7.13
C TRP A 234 -10.47 2.01 -6.64
N LEU A 235 -10.71 0.76 -6.25
CA LEU A 235 -9.72 -0.13 -5.60
C LEU A 235 -9.06 -1.08 -6.59
N LYS A 236 -8.31 -0.52 -7.55
CA LYS A 236 -7.65 -1.30 -8.60
C LYS A 236 -6.43 -2.09 -8.10
N LEU A 237 -5.86 -1.71 -6.97
CA LEU A 237 -4.69 -2.35 -6.34
C LEU A 237 -5.08 -3.37 -5.29
#